data_AF-A0A5C0ARF0-F1
#
_entry.id   AF-A0A5C0ARF0-F1
#
_cell.length_a   1.000
_cell.length_b   1.000
_cell.length_c   1.000
_cell.angle_alpha   90.00
_cell.angle_beta   90.00
_cell.angle_gamma   90.00
#
_symmetry.space_group_name_H-M   'P 1'
#
loop_
_entity.id
_entity.type
_entity.pdbx_description
1 polymer ?
#
loop_
_entity_poly.entity_id
_entity_poly.type
_entity_poly.pdbx_seq_one_letter_code
_entity_poly.pdbx_strand_id
1 'polypeptide(L)'
;MFWNAVNEGLATFAHWETWVCIVLWLVVTGLPRLMVLRAVAGPEESRSIGGIYLMLTPFIQAAAMSVLILTLSPLIFGLGDQAAWRFPWSMLVDAPGPTFKMIVAVFVAWILSRFTPYLSRIAAYRTCFVGIAALVFSIRLVNTSNAVPVLDRVALWPGYAYALGGLAIGALVVLCTNRLSARLGARAESEPGVPRGTALFGIEGVLGLVPVFIYGAWLGEQM
;
A
#
# COMPACT_ATOMS: atom_id res chain seq x y z
N MET A 1 22.63 7.73 -4.64
CA MET A 1 21.51 7.70 -3.68
C MET A 1 20.19 7.58 -4.42
N PHE A 2 19.58 8.63 -5.01
CA PHE A 2 18.25 8.46 -5.64
C PHE A 2 18.15 7.28 -6.63
N TRP A 3 19.04 7.19 -7.62
CA TRP A 3 19.01 6.07 -8.59
C TRP A 3 19.34 4.71 -7.97
N ASN A 4 20.09 4.67 -6.86
CA ASN A 4 20.36 3.43 -6.14
C ASN A 4 19.07 2.96 -5.45
N ALA A 5 18.42 3.84 -4.69
CA ALA A 5 17.11 3.57 -4.11
C ALA A 5 16.04 3.19 -5.14
N VAL A 6 16.08 3.76 -6.35
CA VAL A 6 15.22 3.33 -7.47
C VAL A 6 15.52 1.88 -7.86
N ASN A 7 16.79 1.53 -8.06
CA ASN A 7 17.20 0.19 -8.44
C ASN A 7 16.86 -0.84 -7.35
N GLU A 8 17.17 -0.53 -6.09
CA GLU A 8 16.89 -1.39 -4.93
C GLU A 8 15.38 -1.54 -4.67
N GLY A 9 14.63 -0.44 -4.75
CA GLY A 9 13.17 -0.48 -4.62
C GLY A 9 12.50 -1.28 -5.74
N LEU A 10 13.04 -1.25 -6.95
CA LEU A 10 12.57 -2.10 -8.05
C LEU A 10 13.03 -3.56 -7.89
N ALA A 11 14.22 -3.80 -7.34
CA ALA A 11 14.72 -5.14 -7.04
C ALA A 11 13.82 -5.88 -6.05
N THR A 12 13.09 -5.18 -5.18
CA THR A 12 12.06 -5.78 -4.30
C THR A 12 11.03 -6.59 -5.10
N PHE A 13 10.68 -6.20 -6.34
CA PHE A 13 9.77 -6.96 -7.21
C PHE A 13 10.39 -8.21 -7.83
N ALA A 14 11.71 -8.40 -7.73
CA ALA A 14 12.35 -9.64 -8.18
C ALA A 14 12.11 -10.81 -7.21
N HIS A 15 11.77 -10.52 -5.96
CA HIS A 15 11.44 -11.52 -4.94
C HIS A 15 10.01 -12.05 -5.13
N TRP A 16 9.85 -13.37 -5.08
CA TRP A 16 8.54 -14.01 -5.26
C TRP A 16 7.61 -13.70 -4.07
N GLU A 17 8.17 -13.51 -2.87
CA GLU A 17 7.46 -13.15 -1.65
C GLU A 17 6.67 -11.84 -1.84
N THR A 18 7.26 -10.87 -2.53
CA THR A 18 6.61 -9.58 -2.88
C THR A 18 5.32 -9.82 -3.64
N TRP A 19 5.33 -10.69 -4.65
CA TRP A 19 4.15 -11.02 -5.45
C TRP A 19 3.09 -11.75 -4.62
N VAL A 20 3.48 -12.67 -3.74
CA VAL A 20 2.54 -13.37 -2.86
C VAL A 20 1.88 -12.40 -1.89
N CYS A 21 2.64 -11.51 -1.26
CA CYS A 21 2.08 -10.50 -0.36
C CYS A 21 1.15 -9.53 -1.10
N ILE A 22 1.52 -9.12 -2.33
CA ILE A 22 0.67 -8.28 -3.19
C ILE A 22 -0.65 -8.99 -3.52
N VAL A 23 -0.61 -10.26 -3.90
CA VAL A 23 -1.82 -11.04 -4.20
C VAL A 23 -2.70 -11.17 -2.95
N LEU A 24 -2.13 -11.48 -1.79
CA LEU A 24 -2.87 -11.54 -0.54
C LEU A 24 -3.52 -10.18 -0.21
N TRP A 25 -2.77 -9.09 -0.36
CA TRP A 25 -3.30 -7.74 -0.18
C TRP A 25 -4.45 -7.44 -1.15
N LEU A 26 -4.31 -7.80 -2.43
CA LEU A 26 -5.37 -7.63 -3.43
C LEU A 26 -6.62 -8.45 -3.10
N VAL A 27 -6.46 -9.69 -2.64
CA VAL A 27 -7.58 -10.55 -2.23
C VAL A 27 -8.30 -9.96 -1.03
N VAL A 28 -7.57 -9.61 0.03
CA VAL A 28 -8.14 -9.05 1.27
C VAL A 28 -8.84 -7.72 1.02
N THR A 29 -8.29 -6.87 0.15
CA THR A 29 -8.87 -5.55 -0.14
C THR A 29 -9.92 -5.56 -1.25
N GLY A 30 -9.86 -6.53 -2.16
CA GLY A 30 -10.75 -6.68 -3.31
C GLY A 30 -12.01 -7.50 -3.01
N LEU A 31 -11.92 -8.54 -2.17
CA LEU A 31 -13.08 -9.38 -1.81
C LEU A 31 -14.23 -8.58 -1.20
N PRO A 32 -14.02 -7.68 -0.22
CA PRO A 32 -15.10 -6.85 0.33
C PRO A 32 -15.79 -6.01 -0.75
N ARG A 33 -15.05 -5.50 -1.74
CA ARG A 33 -15.63 -4.70 -2.82
C ARG A 33 -16.49 -5.54 -3.75
N LEU A 34 -16.05 -6.76 -4.08
CA LEU A 34 -16.84 -7.71 -4.84
C LEU A 34 -18.14 -8.08 -4.13
N MET A 35 -18.07 -8.29 -2.81
CA MET A 35 -19.25 -8.55 -1.99
C MET A 35 -20.21 -7.35 -1.99
N VAL A 36 -19.71 -6.13 -1.83
CA VAL A 36 -20.54 -4.91 -1.89
C VAL A 36 -21.19 -4.75 -3.27
N LEU A 37 -20.46 -4.96 -4.36
CA LEU A 37 -21.02 -4.85 -5.72
C LEU A 37 -22.15 -5.86 -5.95
N ARG A 38 -21.99 -7.10 -5.48
CA ARG A 38 -23.04 -8.13 -5.56
C ARG A 38 -24.23 -7.80 -4.64
N ALA A 39 -23.96 -7.30 -3.45
CA ALA A 39 -24.97 -6.91 -2.47
C ALA A 39 -25.86 -5.75 -2.96
N VAL A 40 -25.27 -4.76 -3.64
CA VAL A 40 -26.02 -3.63 -4.23
C VAL A 40 -26.95 -4.09 -5.35
N ALA A 41 -26.54 -5.10 -6.12
CA ALA A 41 -27.36 -5.71 -7.16
C ALA A 41 -28.42 -6.69 -6.63
N GLY A 42 -28.38 -7.03 -5.34
CA GLY A 42 -29.26 -8.02 -4.71
C GLY A 42 -30.52 -7.44 -4.02
N PRO A 43 -31.28 -8.31 -3.32
CA PRO A 43 -32.46 -7.94 -2.51
C PRO A 43 -32.13 -6.91 -1.41
N GLU A 44 -33.14 -6.22 -0.85
CA GLU A 44 -32.96 -5.19 0.19
C GLU A 44 -32.11 -5.67 1.40
N GLU A 45 -32.30 -6.92 1.83
CA GLU A 45 -31.55 -7.51 2.93
C GLU A 45 -30.05 -7.64 2.63
N SER A 46 -29.71 -7.92 1.36
CA SER A 46 -28.31 -7.94 0.89
C SER A 46 -27.69 -6.54 0.88
N ARG A 47 -28.48 -5.49 0.63
CA ARG A 47 -27.99 -4.10 0.64
C ARG A 47 -27.54 -3.64 2.03
N SER A 48 -28.21 -4.10 3.10
CA SER A 48 -27.82 -3.78 4.49
C SER A 48 -26.42 -4.34 4.81
N ILE A 49 -26.16 -5.58 4.41
CA ILE A 49 -24.86 -6.25 4.56
C ILE A 49 -23.80 -5.50 3.75
N GLY A 50 -24.12 -5.08 2.52
CA GLY A 50 -23.26 -4.24 1.69
C GLY A 50 -22.86 -2.93 2.36
N GLY A 51 -23.78 -2.29 3.09
CA GLY A 51 -23.51 -1.07 3.87
C GLY A 51 -22.46 -1.28 4.97
N ILE A 52 -22.57 -2.37 5.73
CA ILE A 52 -21.61 -2.70 6.79
C ILE A 52 -20.21 -2.95 6.21
N TYR A 53 -20.12 -3.71 5.11
CA TYR A 53 -18.84 -3.94 4.43
C TYR A 53 -18.22 -2.64 3.90
N LEU A 54 -19.03 -1.71 3.41
CA LEU A 54 -18.55 -0.40 2.97
C LEU A 54 -17.90 0.38 4.12
N MET A 55 -18.47 0.31 5.32
CA MET A 55 -17.94 0.96 6.53
C MET A 55 -16.64 0.31 7.02
N LEU A 56 -16.52 -1.01 6.93
CA LEU A 56 -15.33 -1.76 7.38
C LEU A 56 -14.19 -1.78 6.36
N THR A 57 -14.48 -1.61 5.07
CA THR A 57 -13.50 -1.56 3.98
C THR A 57 -12.25 -0.70 4.26
N PRO A 58 -12.35 0.54 4.76
CA PRO A 58 -11.17 1.34 5.10
C PRO A 58 -10.28 0.71 6.17
N PHE A 59 -10.86 0.12 7.21
CA PHE A 59 -10.11 -0.56 8.26
C PHE A 59 -9.40 -1.79 7.72
N ILE A 60 -10.09 -2.59 6.91
CA ILE A 60 -9.50 -3.77 6.24
C ILE A 60 -8.34 -3.36 5.34
N GLN A 61 -8.48 -2.27 4.56
CA GLN A 61 -7.42 -1.77 3.69
C GLN A 61 -6.20 -1.25 4.47
N ALA A 62 -6.42 -0.53 5.56
CA ALA A 62 -5.34 -0.04 6.41
C ALA A 62 -4.59 -1.18 7.11
N ALA A 63 -5.31 -2.17 7.64
CA ALA A 63 -4.73 -3.36 8.25
C ALA A 63 -3.96 -4.20 7.22
N ALA A 64 -4.55 -4.44 6.04
CA ALA A 64 -3.89 -5.19 4.97
C ALA A 64 -2.63 -4.50 4.47
N MET A 65 -2.64 -3.17 4.30
CA MET A 65 -1.44 -2.42 3.92
C MET A 65 -0.37 -2.47 5.01
N SER A 66 -0.76 -2.34 6.27
CA SER A 66 0.14 -2.46 7.42
C SER A 66 0.83 -3.83 7.44
N VAL A 67 0.07 -4.92 7.28
CA VAL A 67 0.60 -6.29 7.23
C VAL A 67 1.53 -6.47 6.03
N LEU A 68 1.15 -5.98 4.84
CA LEU A 68 1.97 -6.01 3.64
C LEU A 68 3.33 -5.36 3.87
N ILE A 69 3.34 -4.13 4.36
CA ILE A 69 4.57 -3.35 4.57
C ILE A 69 5.44 -3.95 5.66
N LEU A 70 4.85 -4.38 6.78
CA LEU A 70 5.63 -5.03 7.85
C LEU A 70 6.24 -6.35 7.37
N THR A 71 5.49 -7.16 6.63
CA THR A 71 5.98 -8.44 6.09
C THR A 71 7.14 -8.24 5.12
N LEU A 72 7.02 -7.25 4.22
CA LEU A 72 8.04 -6.95 3.21
C LEU A 72 9.13 -6.00 3.71
N SER A 73 9.05 -5.52 4.96
CA SER A 73 9.99 -4.52 5.46
C SER A 73 11.47 -4.91 5.33
N PRO A 74 11.92 -6.17 5.56
CA PRO A 74 13.33 -6.52 5.37
C PRO A 74 13.77 -6.41 3.90
N LEU A 75 12.90 -6.78 2.96
CA LEU A 75 13.17 -6.69 1.53
C LEU A 75 13.17 -5.23 1.06
N ILE A 76 12.17 -4.45 1.50
CA ILE A 76 12.02 -3.03 1.13
C ILE A 76 13.19 -2.20 1.64
N PHE A 77 13.70 -2.48 2.85
CA PHE A 77 14.83 -1.77 3.44
C PHE A 77 16.19 -2.38 3.05
N GLY A 78 16.23 -3.47 2.27
CA GLY A 78 17.49 -4.15 1.91
C GLY A 78 18.21 -4.81 3.09
N LEU A 79 17.50 -5.10 4.18
CA LEU A 79 18.05 -5.68 5.42
C LEU A 79 18.11 -7.21 5.42
N GLY A 80 17.49 -7.87 4.45
CA GLY A 80 17.56 -9.32 4.29
C GLY A 80 16.92 -9.81 3.00
N ASP A 81 17.18 -11.07 2.66
CA ASP A 81 16.75 -11.68 1.38
C ASP A 81 15.36 -12.33 1.42
N GLN A 82 14.69 -12.32 2.58
CA GLN A 82 13.42 -13.00 2.81
C GLN A 82 12.40 -12.09 3.51
N ALA A 83 11.13 -12.27 3.17
CA ALA A 83 10.03 -11.59 3.83
C ALA A 83 9.81 -12.11 5.27
N ALA A 84 9.51 -11.21 6.20
CA ALA A 84 9.28 -11.55 7.61
C ALA A 84 7.81 -11.86 7.88
N TRP A 85 7.34 -13.03 7.41
CA TRP A 85 5.94 -13.48 7.51
C TRP A 85 5.34 -13.45 8.93
N ARG A 86 6.18 -13.64 9.94
CA ARG A 86 5.77 -13.64 11.36
C ARG A 86 5.76 -12.25 11.98
N PHE A 87 6.46 -11.28 11.39
CA PHE A 87 6.72 -9.99 11.99
C PHE A 87 5.47 -9.15 12.29
N PRO A 88 4.46 -9.05 11.40
CA PRO A 88 3.23 -8.33 11.71
C PRO A 88 2.50 -8.92 12.93
N TRP A 89 2.54 -10.25 13.06
CA TRP A 89 1.84 -10.98 14.12
C TRP A 89 2.59 -10.91 15.45
N SER A 90 3.92 -11.07 15.43
CA SER A 90 4.74 -10.89 16.63
C SER A 90 4.60 -9.47 17.18
N MET A 91 4.61 -8.46 16.31
CA MET A 91 4.41 -7.06 16.72
C MET A 91 3.03 -6.80 17.35
N LEU A 92 1.99 -7.50 16.92
CA LEU A 92 0.66 -7.40 17.53
C LEU A 92 0.64 -7.99 18.95
N VAL A 93 1.42 -9.05 19.20
CA VAL A 93 1.50 -9.73 20.50
C VAL A 93 2.46 -8.99 21.44
N ASP A 94 3.65 -8.65 20.96
CA ASP A 94 4.73 -8.10 21.77
C ASP A 94 4.54 -6.59 22.04
N ALA A 95 3.98 -5.86 21.08
CA ALA A 95 3.78 -4.41 21.14
C ALA A 95 2.40 -3.99 20.60
N PRO A 96 1.28 -4.43 21.22
CA PRO A 96 -0.07 -4.19 20.71
C PRO A 96 -0.40 -2.69 20.59
N GLY A 97 0.06 -1.87 21.54
CA GLY A 97 -0.20 -0.43 21.56
C GLY A 97 0.42 0.30 20.36
N PRO A 98 1.74 0.22 20.13
CA PRO A 98 2.40 0.76 18.95
C PRO A 98 1.82 0.23 17.63
N THR A 99 1.54 -1.08 17.53
CA THR A 99 0.94 -1.70 16.35
C THR A 99 -0.46 -1.14 16.06
N PHE A 100 -1.30 -0.97 17.09
CA PHE A 100 -2.61 -0.35 16.95
C PHE A 100 -2.52 1.11 16.51
N LYS A 101 -1.58 1.88 17.07
CA LYS A 101 -1.32 3.27 16.65
C LYS A 101 -0.95 3.35 15.17
N MET A 102 -0.13 2.43 14.66
CA MET A 102 0.19 2.36 13.24
C MET A 102 -1.07 2.10 12.41
N ILE A 103 -1.88 1.08 12.75
CA ILE A 103 -3.10 0.77 11.99
C ILE A 103 -4.05 1.97 11.96
N VAL A 104 -4.24 2.64 13.10
CA VAL A 104 -5.07 3.87 13.19
C VAL A 104 -4.48 4.99 12.35
N ALA A 105 -3.17 5.20 12.36
CA ALA A 105 -2.54 6.24 11.55
C ALA A 105 -2.65 5.97 10.05
N VAL A 106 -2.44 4.72 9.62
CA VAL A 106 -2.64 4.28 8.23
C VAL A 106 -4.10 4.44 7.81
N PHE A 107 -5.05 4.15 8.72
CA PHE A 107 -6.47 4.38 8.51
C PHE A 107 -6.80 5.88 8.36
N VAL A 108 -6.26 6.74 9.21
CA VAL A 108 -6.42 8.20 9.09
C VAL A 108 -5.81 8.69 7.77
N ALA A 109 -4.61 8.24 7.39
CA ALA A 109 -3.99 8.57 6.12
C ALA A 109 -4.89 8.16 4.94
N TRP A 110 -5.51 6.99 5.03
CA TRP A 110 -6.48 6.53 4.02
C TRP A 110 -7.70 7.46 3.94
N ILE A 111 -8.25 7.89 5.08
CA ILE A 111 -9.37 8.86 5.11
C ILE A 111 -8.94 10.19 4.50
N LEU A 112 -7.79 10.73 4.91
CA LEU A 112 -7.26 12.00 4.39
C LEU A 112 -7.05 11.95 2.88
N SER A 113 -6.62 10.82 2.34
CA SER A 113 -6.47 10.63 0.89
C SER A 113 -7.80 10.82 0.12
N ARG A 114 -8.96 10.60 0.78
CA ARG A 114 -10.29 10.81 0.16
C ARG A 114 -10.71 12.26 0.10
N PHE A 115 -10.21 13.11 1.00
CA PHE A 115 -10.54 14.54 1.01
C PHE A 115 -9.84 15.34 -0.10
N THR A 116 -8.96 14.70 -0.88
CA THR A 116 -8.30 15.36 -2.02
C THR A 116 -9.09 15.09 -3.31
N PRO A 117 -9.87 16.04 -3.84
CA PRO A 117 -10.88 15.79 -4.87
C PRO A 117 -10.32 15.26 -6.20
N TYR A 118 -9.10 15.64 -6.56
CA TYR A 118 -8.43 15.17 -7.79
C TYR A 118 -7.63 13.89 -7.57
N LEU A 119 -6.88 13.80 -6.47
CA LEU A 119 -5.97 12.68 -6.20
C LEU A 119 -6.69 11.43 -5.68
N SER A 120 -7.83 11.59 -5.00
CA SER A 120 -8.64 10.48 -4.47
C SER A 120 -9.18 9.54 -5.56
N ARG A 121 -9.30 10.04 -6.79
CA ARG A 121 -9.74 9.26 -7.97
C ARG A 121 -8.67 8.32 -8.49
N ILE A 122 -7.40 8.55 -8.15
CA ILE A 122 -6.25 7.79 -8.66
C ILE A 122 -5.89 6.75 -7.61
N ALA A 123 -6.20 5.47 -7.85
CA ALA A 123 -5.95 4.45 -6.83
C ALA A 123 -4.46 4.28 -6.51
N ALA A 124 -3.58 4.43 -7.50
CA ALA A 124 -2.13 4.41 -7.30
C ALA A 124 -1.64 5.47 -6.31
N TYR A 125 -2.18 6.70 -6.38
CA TYR A 125 -1.87 7.75 -5.42
C TYR A 125 -2.25 7.35 -4.00
N ARG A 126 -3.47 6.81 -3.83
CA ARG A 126 -3.93 6.37 -2.51
C ARG A 126 -3.05 5.25 -1.96
N THR A 127 -2.70 4.25 -2.77
CA THR A 127 -1.79 3.19 -2.33
C THR A 127 -0.43 3.75 -1.95
N CYS A 128 0.12 4.65 -2.76
CA CYS A 128 1.38 5.32 -2.48
C CYS A 128 1.34 6.07 -1.13
N PHE A 129 0.34 6.94 -0.94
CA PHE A 129 0.20 7.74 0.28
C PHE A 129 0.06 6.87 1.54
N VAL A 130 -0.80 5.86 1.47
CA VAL A 130 -1.07 4.94 2.60
C VAL A 130 0.13 4.02 2.86
N GLY A 131 0.83 3.58 1.81
CA GLY A 131 2.05 2.77 1.92
C GLY A 131 3.23 3.55 2.50
N ILE A 132 3.44 4.80 2.09
CA ILE A 132 4.46 5.69 2.68
C ILE A 132 4.13 5.93 4.16
N ALA A 133 2.87 6.19 4.50
CA ALA A 133 2.47 6.31 5.90
C ALA A 133 2.80 5.04 6.68
N ALA A 134 2.44 3.86 6.16
CA ALA A 134 2.77 2.58 6.78
C ALA A 134 4.30 2.39 6.96
N LEU A 135 5.12 2.76 5.98
CA LEU A 135 6.59 2.70 6.09
C LEU A 135 7.13 3.60 7.21
N VAL A 136 6.72 4.86 7.24
CA VAL A 136 7.17 5.81 8.28
C VAL A 136 6.82 5.31 9.67
N PHE A 137 5.63 4.74 9.84
CA PHE A 137 5.23 4.14 11.12
C PHE A 137 5.94 2.81 11.41
N SER A 138 6.27 2.02 10.39
CA SER A 138 7.05 0.78 10.58
C SER A 138 8.45 1.06 11.14
N ILE A 139 9.11 2.15 10.69
CA ILE A 139 10.40 2.59 11.27
C ILE A 139 10.23 2.98 12.73
N ARG A 140 9.16 3.74 13.05
CA ARG A 140 8.85 4.11 14.44
C ARG A 140 8.60 2.88 15.31
N LEU A 141 7.97 1.84 14.75
CA LEU A 141 7.71 0.58 15.44
C LEU A 141 9.01 -0.18 15.75
N VAL A 142 9.90 -0.32 14.75
CA VAL A 142 11.23 -0.91 14.92
C VAL A 142 12.05 -0.15 15.97
N ASN A 143 11.92 1.17 16.01
CA ASN A 143 12.58 2.01 17.00
C ASN A 143 12.08 1.77 18.43
N THR A 144 10.80 1.43 18.62
CA THR A 144 10.25 1.12 19.94
C THR A 144 10.66 -0.26 20.46
N SER A 145 11.03 -1.18 19.57
CA SER A 145 11.46 -2.54 19.94
C SER A 145 12.97 -2.69 20.12
N ASN A 146 13.78 -1.76 19.60
CA ASN A 146 15.24 -1.82 19.66
C ASN A 146 15.80 -0.96 20.80
N ALA A 147 16.83 -1.48 21.49
CA ALA A 147 17.51 -0.78 22.58
C ALA A 147 18.35 0.43 22.11
N VAL A 148 18.71 0.48 20.82
CA VAL A 148 19.41 1.60 20.18
C VAL A 148 18.44 2.26 19.20
N PRO A 149 18.10 3.55 19.39
CA PRO A 149 17.13 4.21 18.52
C PRO A 149 17.73 4.46 17.13
N VAL A 150 17.14 3.81 16.12
CA VAL A 150 17.43 3.99 14.70
C VAL A 150 16.97 5.38 14.20
N LEU A 151 15.92 5.93 14.81
CA LEU A 151 15.31 7.21 14.39
C LEU A 151 16.22 8.43 14.54
N ASP A 152 17.21 8.39 15.44
CA ASP A 152 18.15 9.51 15.61
C ASP A 152 19.15 9.62 14.45
N ARG A 153 19.21 8.58 13.59
CA ARG A 153 20.13 8.50 12.44
C ARG A 153 19.43 8.57 11.08
N VAL A 154 18.11 8.36 11.04
CA VAL A 154 17.36 8.26 9.78
C VAL A 154 16.51 9.52 9.54
N ALA A 155 16.77 10.22 8.45
CA ALA A 155 15.94 11.34 8.03
C ALA A 155 14.65 10.80 7.38
N LEU A 156 13.49 11.10 7.98
CA LEU A 156 12.20 10.69 7.40
C LEU A 156 11.87 11.49 6.13
N TRP A 157 12.35 12.73 6.02
CA TRP A 157 12.06 13.60 4.89
C TRP A 157 13.24 13.61 3.92
N PRO A 158 13.02 13.21 2.65
CA PRO A 158 14.07 13.27 1.66
C PRO A 158 14.44 14.71 1.33
N GLY A 159 15.71 14.93 1.00
CA GLY A 159 16.16 16.23 0.50
C GLY A 159 15.46 16.64 -0.80
N TYR A 160 15.52 17.93 -1.14
CA TYR A 160 14.77 18.52 -2.26
C TYR A 160 14.92 17.76 -3.59
N ALA A 161 16.13 17.37 -3.96
CA ALA A 161 16.39 16.65 -5.21
C ALA A 161 15.73 15.25 -5.24
N TYR A 162 15.76 14.53 -4.12
CA TYR A 162 15.12 13.23 -4.01
C TYR A 162 13.59 13.38 -4.03
N ALA A 163 13.05 14.38 -3.34
CA ALA A 163 11.62 14.69 -3.38
C ALA A 163 11.13 15.00 -4.81
N LEU A 164 11.88 15.81 -5.58
CA LEU A 164 11.57 16.07 -6.99
C LEU A 164 11.62 14.80 -7.84
N GLY A 165 12.66 13.97 -7.67
CA GLY A 165 12.77 12.69 -8.38
C GLY A 165 11.62 11.74 -8.05
N GLY A 166 11.25 11.63 -6.77
CA GLY A 166 10.11 10.84 -6.30
C GLY A 166 8.78 11.34 -6.86
N LEU A 167 8.58 12.66 -6.94
CA LEU A 167 7.41 13.26 -7.59
C LEU A 167 7.36 12.94 -9.08
N ALA A 168 8.50 13.00 -9.79
CA ALA A 168 8.58 12.65 -11.21
C ALA A 168 8.23 11.17 -11.44
N ILE A 169 8.79 10.25 -10.65
CA ILE A 169 8.44 8.82 -10.73
C ILE A 169 6.97 8.60 -10.37
N GLY A 170 6.47 9.22 -9.31
CA GLY A 170 5.07 9.13 -8.93
C GLY A 170 4.14 9.61 -10.04
N ALA A 171 4.45 10.73 -10.69
CA ALA A 171 3.70 11.22 -11.84
C ALA A 171 3.76 10.25 -13.03
N LEU A 172 4.92 9.69 -13.35
CA LEU A 172 5.08 8.67 -14.40
C LEU A 172 4.26 7.42 -14.10
N VAL A 173 4.32 6.92 -12.87
CA VAL A 173 3.52 5.77 -12.40
C VAL A 173 2.04 6.06 -12.57
N VAL A 174 1.57 7.23 -12.15
CA VAL A 174 0.16 7.64 -12.32
C VAL A 174 -0.24 7.70 -13.79
N LEU A 175 0.60 8.28 -14.66
CA LEU A 175 0.32 8.36 -16.10
C LEU A 175 0.26 6.98 -16.76
N CYS A 176 1.24 6.12 -16.45
CA CYS A 176 1.28 4.73 -16.94
C CYS A 176 0.07 3.95 -16.46
N THR A 177 -0.27 4.11 -15.18
CA THR A 177 -1.43 3.49 -14.54
C THR A 177 -2.71 3.90 -15.23
N ASN A 178 -2.97 5.21 -15.38
CA ASN A 178 -4.18 5.72 -16.01
C ASN A 178 -4.33 5.25 -17.46
N ARG A 179 -3.23 5.23 -18.24
CA ARG A 179 -3.25 4.74 -19.63
C ARG A 179 -3.49 3.24 -19.70
N LEU A 180 -2.87 2.46 -18.83
CA LEU A 180 -3.04 1.01 -18.78
C LEU A 180 -4.48 0.67 -18.35
N SER A 181 -4.97 1.32 -17.29
CA SER A 181 -6.35 1.19 -16.83
C SER A 181 -7.36 1.55 -17.91
N ALA A 182 -7.18 2.68 -18.62
CA ALA A 182 -8.09 3.07 -19.69
C ALA A 182 -8.14 2.03 -20.83
N ARG A 183 -6.98 1.47 -21.21
CA ARG A 183 -6.90 0.42 -22.25
C ARG A 183 -7.55 -0.89 -21.82
N LEU A 184 -7.30 -1.31 -20.59
CA LEU A 184 -7.90 -2.54 -20.04
C LEU A 184 -9.40 -2.38 -19.81
N GLY A 185 -9.84 -1.20 -19.37
CA GLY A 185 -11.25 -0.85 -19.23
C GLY A 185 -11.97 -0.91 -20.57
N ALA A 186 -11.42 -0.28 -21.61
CA ALA A 186 -11.98 -0.32 -22.96
C ALA A 186 -12.09 -1.75 -23.53
N ARG A 187 -11.15 -2.65 -23.18
CA ARG A 187 -11.24 -4.07 -23.57
C ARG A 187 -12.27 -4.84 -22.75
N ALA A 188 -12.29 -4.66 -21.43
CA ALA A 188 -13.26 -5.31 -20.55
C ALA A 188 -14.71 -4.91 -20.86
N GLU A 189 -14.93 -3.70 -21.38
CA GLU A 189 -16.24 -3.26 -21.86
C GLU A 189 -16.80 -4.06 -23.04
N SER A 190 -15.95 -4.78 -23.77
CA SER A 190 -16.39 -5.68 -24.83
C SER A 190 -16.88 -7.04 -24.33
N GLU A 191 -16.67 -7.37 -23.05
CA GLU A 191 -17.07 -8.65 -22.46
C GLU A 191 -18.30 -8.49 -21.54
N PRO A 192 -19.44 -9.13 -21.85
CA PRO A 192 -20.62 -9.07 -21.00
C PRO A 192 -20.38 -9.79 -19.66
N GLY A 193 -20.57 -9.08 -18.55
CA GLY A 193 -20.60 -9.65 -17.20
C GLY A 193 -19.43 -9.29 -16.28
N VAL A 194 -18.38 -8.61 -16.78
CA VAL A 194 -17.28 -8.12 -15.93
C VAL A 194 -17.65 -6.73 -15.38
N PRO A 195 -17.77 -6.55 -14.04
CA PRO A 195 -18.02 -5.23 -13.48
C PRO A 195 -16.85 -4.30 -13.80
N ARG A 196 -17.16 -3.16 -14.45
CA ARG A 196 -16.23 -2.14 -14.97
C ARG A 196 -15.14 -1.63 -13.99
N GLY A 197 -15.24 -1.92 -12.69
CA GLY A 197 -14.34 -1.39 -11.66
C GLY A 197 -13.35 -2.39 -11.04
N THR A 198 -13.52 -3.69 -11.22
CA THR A 198 -12.79 -4.67 -10.39
C THR A 198 -11.39 -5.03 -10.91
N ALA A 199 -11.26 -5.23 -12.23
CA ALA A 199 -9.96 -5.52 -12.84
C ALA A 199 -9.00 -4.32 -12.79
N LEU A 200 -9.55 -3.11 -12.89
CA LEU A 200 -8.78 -1.85 -12.85
C LEU A 200 -8.18 -1.61 -11.47
N PHE A 201 -8.91 -1.91 -10.39
CA PHE A 201 -8.45 -1.62 -9.04
C PHE A 201 -7.14 -2.32 -8.66
N GLY A 202 -6.92 -3.55 -9.15
CA GLY A 202 -5.74 -4.33 -8.78
C GLY A 202 -4.44 -3.73 -9.32
N ILE A 203 -4.41 -3.42 -10.61
CA ILE A 203 -3.20 -2.93 -11.28
C ILE A 203 -2.81 -1.55 -10.77
N GLU A 204 -3.78 -0.66 -10.60
CA GLU A 204 -3.51 0.68 -10.06
C GLU A 204 -2.99 0.60 -8.62
N GLY A 205 -3.50 -0.35 -7.84
CA GLY A 205 -3.00 -0.65 -6.51
C GLY A 205 -1.53 -1.04 -6.53
N VAL A 206 -1.18 -2.04 -7.33
CA VAL A 206 0.18 -2.58 -7.44
C VAL A 206 1.17 -1.51 -7.90
N LEU A 207 0.84 -0.76 -8.95
CA LEU A 207 1.73 0.28 -9.47
C LEU A 207 1.94 1.41 -8.44
N GLY A 208 0.96 1.68 -7.59
CA GLY A 208 1.11 2.61 -6.47
C GLY A 208 2.12 2.16 -5.40
N LEU A 209 2.55 0.89 -5.38
CA LEU A 209 3.60 0.40 -4.48
C LEU A 209 5.01 0.73 -4.97
N VAL A 210 5.20 1.00 -6.27
CA VAL A 210 6.52 1.36 -6.83
C VAL A 210 7.17 2.53 -6.08
N PRO A 211 6.52 3.71 -5.96
CA PRO A 211 7.10 4.82 -5.20
C PRO A 211 7.26 4.51 -3.70
N VAL A 212 6.45 3.61 -3.15
CA VAL A 212 6.56 3.16 -1.75
C VAL A 212 7.86 2.38 -1.55
N PHE A 213 8.17 1.42 -2.43
CA PHE A 213 9.38 0.62 -2.33
C PHE A 213 10.64 1.44 -2.62
N ILE A 214 10.60 2.36 -3.58
CA ILE A 214 11.72 3.28 -3.83
C ILE A 214 12.00 4.15 -2.60
N TYR A 215 10.96 4.71 -1.98
CA TYR A 215 11.12 5.48 -0.75
C TYR A 215 11.61 4.61 0.41
N GLY A 216 11.11 3.39 0.53
CA GLY A 216 11.57 2.42 1.52
C GLY A 216 13.04 2.06 1.36
N ALA A 217 13.51 1.79 0.13
CA ALA A 217 14.91 1.51 -0.13
C ALA A 217 15.82 2.69 0.28
N TRP A 218 15.41 3.93 -0.02
CA TRP A 218 16.15 5.10 0.45
C TRP A 218 16.17 5.27 1.98
N LEU A 219 15.12 4.84 2.67
CA LEU A 219 15.14 4.77 4.13
C LEU A 219 16.09 3.68 4.62
N GLY A 220 16.17 2.55 3.91
CA GLY A 220 17.10 1.45 4.17
C GLY A 220 18.57 1.84 3.98
N GLU A 221 18.90 2.60 2.93
CA GLU A 221 20.26 3.13 2.68
C GLU A 221 20.82 3.97 3.85
N GLN A 222 19.95 4.45 4.76
CA GLN A 222 20.33 5.27 5.91
C GLN A 222 20.48 4.49 7.23
N MET A 223 20.09 3.21 7.25
CA MET A 223 20.12 2.35 8.45
C MET A 223 21.44 1.58 8.54
#